data_AF-A0A1F6CQF2-F1
#
_entry.id   AF-A0A1F6CQF2-F1
#
_cell.length_a   1.000
_cell.length_b   1.000
_cell.length_c   1.000
_cell.angle_alpha   90.00
_cell.angle_beta   90.00
_cell.angle_gamma   90.00
#
_symmetry.space_group_name_H-M   'P 1'
#
loop_
_entity.id
_entity.type
_entity.pdbx_description
1 polymer ?
#
loop_
_entity_poly.entity_id
_entity_poly.type
_entity_poly.pdbx_seq_one_letter_code
_entity_poly.pdbx_strand_id
1 'polypeptide(L)'
;KTIQQLEPDLVDFQENVRWAEHIVIFYPTWWGAMPAMLKGLFDRAWLPHYAFSFADHGLTWKKLLKGRSARIVTSANTWPPVLRLMYGPPTVHLDLCLLRFAGIRARSTVFGPSERASDRKKAKWFRRIARLARKGK
;
A
#
# COMPACT_ATOMS: atom_id res chain seq x y z
N LYS A 1 -19.70 -19.75 4.50
CA LYS A 1 -19.90 -18.29 4.72
C LYS A 1 -20.29 -17.69 3.39
N THR A 2 -21.40 -16.97 3.30
CA THR A 2 -21.81 -16.29 2.06
C THR A 2 -20.87 -15.10 1.82
N ILE A 3 -20.22 -15.07 0.66
CA ILE A 3 -19.39 -13.94 0.25
C ILE A 3 -20.34 -12.89 -0.33
N GLN A 4 -20.27 -11.66 0.18
CA GLN A 4 -21.04 -10.55 -0.38
C GLN A 4 -20.64 -10.34 -1.84
N GLN A 5 -21.63 -10.17 -2.72
CA GLN A 5 -21.36 -9.80 -4.10
C GLN A 5 -20.70 -8.42 -4.13
N LEU A 6 -19.55 -8.33 -4.80
CA LEU A 6 -18.80 -7.09 -4.95
C LEU A 6 -19.50 -6.15 -5.93
N GLU A 7 -19.41 -4.86 -5.63
CA GLU A 7 -19.78 -3.80 -6.55
C GLU A 7 -18.88 -3.82 -7.81
N PRO A 8 -19.37 -3.37 -8.98
CA PRO A 8 -18.62 -3.46 -10.22
C PRO A 8 -17.22 -2.81 -10.17
N ASP A 9 -17.09 -1.67 -9.49
CA ASP A 9 -15.83 -0.97 -9.30
C ASP A 9 -14.82 -1.76 -8.45
N LEU A 10 -15.30 -2.54 -7.47
CA LEU A 10 -14.45 -3.44 -6.69
C LEU A 10 -14.04 -4.67 -7.49
N VAL A 11 -14.91 -5.18 -8.36
CA VAL A 11 -14.55 -6.26 -9.30
C VAL A 11 -13.45 -5.77 -10.23
N ASP A 12 -13.63 -4.61 -10.85
CA ASP A 12 -12.63 -4.01 -11.74
C ASP A 12 -11.31 -3.77 -11.01
N PHE A 13 -11.36 -3.30 -9.76
CA PHE A 13 -10.17 -3.14 -8.93
C PHE A 13 -9.46 -4.47 -8.68
N GLN A 14 -10.19 -5.54 -8.35
CA GLN A 14 -9.60 -6.87 -8.16
C GLN A 14 -8.98 -7.41 -9.45
N GLU A 15 -9.62 -7.23 -10.60
CA GLU A 15 -9.09 -7.63 -11.90
C GLU A 15 -7.83 -6.86 -12.28
N ASN A 16 -7.82 -5.55 -12.05
CA ASN A 16 -6.62 -4.72 -12.27
C ASN A 16 -5.44 -5.17 -11.40
N VAL A 17 -5.69 -5.55 -10.15
CA VAL A 17 -4.66 -6.09 -9.25
C VAL A 17 -4.23 -7.50 -9.67
N ARG A 18 -5.13 -8.33 -10.21
CA ARG A 18 -4.78 -9.64 -10.79
C ARG A 18 -3.88 -9.48 -12.02
N TRP A 19 -4.21 -8.55 -12.91
CA TRP A 19 -3.43 -8.25 -14.10
C TRP A 19 -2.05 -7.68 -13.77
N ALA A 20 -1.95 -6.81 -12.75
CA ALA A 20 -0.71 -6.12 -12.43
C ALA A 20 0.36 -7.02 -11.79
N GLU A 21 1.58 -6.99 -12.35
CA GLU A 21 2.78 -7.59 -11.75
C GLU A 21 3.44 -6.66 -10.69
N HIS A 22 3.28 -5.35 -10.88
CA HIS A 22 3.81 -4.31 -10.00
C HIS A 22 2.76 -3.21 -9.77
N ILE A 23 2.50 -2.89 -8.49
CA ILE A 23 1.47 -1.92 -8.09
C ILE A 23 2.13 -0.71 -7.44
N VAL A 24 1.77 0.50 -7.87
CA VAL A 24 2.26 1.74 -7.25
C VAL A 24 1.12 2.44 -6.54
N ILE A 25 1.33 2.78 -5.26
CA ILE A 25 0.31 3.40 -4.43
C ILE A 25 0.85 4.72 -3.87
N PHE A 26 0.18 5.82 -4.23
CA PHE A 26 0.46 7.16 -3.73
C PHE A 26 -0.65 7.59 -2.78
N TYR A 27 -0.30 8.03 -1.57
CA TYR A 27 -1.27 8.63 -0.65
C TYR A 27 -0.59 9.60 0.33
N PRO A 28 -1.28 10.61 0.86
CA PRO A 28 -0.78 11.39 1.99
C PRO A 28 -0.95 10.63 3.31
N THR A 29 0.02 10.67 4.21
CA THR A 29 -0.12 10.12 5.56
C THR A 29 -1.07 10.99 6.37
N TRP A 30 -2.22 10.44 6.75
CA TRP A 30 -3.19 11.05 7.66
C TRP A 30 -3.28 10.24 8.93
N TRP A 31 -3.15 10.90 10.09
CA TRP A 31 -3.16 10.24 11.41
C TRP A 31 -2.24 9.00 11.49
N GLY A 32 -1.06 9.09 10.88
CA GLY A 32 -0.06 8.01 10.90
C GLY A 32 -0.31 6.86 9.91
N ALA A 33 -1.39 6.89 9.12
CA ALA A 33 -1.73 5.82 8.19
C ALA A 33 -2.25 6.36 6.84
N MET A 34 -2.84 5.47 6.04
CA MET A 34 -3.49 5.84 4.79
C MET A 34 -4.87 6.49 5.01
N PRO A 35 -5.34 7.35 4.09
CA PRO A 35 -6.67 7.95 4.15
C PRO A 35 -7.81 6.93 4.28
N ALA A 36 -8.91 7.33 4.93
CA ALA A 36 -10.08 6.48 5.17
C ALA A 36 -10.64 5.88 3.87
N MET A 37 -10.67 6.65 2.77
CA MET A 37 -11.13 6.16 1.46
C MET A 37 -10.26 5.02 0.93
N LEU A 38 -8.93 5.12 1.06
CA LEU A 38 -8.02 4.05 0.65
C LEU A 38 -8.14 2.83 1.57
N LYS A 39 -8.30 3.06 2.88
CA LYS A 39 -8.56 1.97 3.84
C LYS A 39 -9.86 1.24 3.51
N GLY A 40 -10.93 1.98 3.23
CA GLY A 40 -12.22 1.42 2.84
C GLY A 40 -12.16 0.60 1.55
N LEU A 41 -11.37 1.03 0.56
CA LEU A 41 -11.12 0.25 -0.65
C LEU A 41 -10.50 -1.11 -0.31
N PHE A 42 -9.42 -1.14 0.49
CA PHE A 42 -8.82 -2.40 0.90
C PHE A 42 -9.77 -3.24 1.77
N ASP A 43 -10.52 -2.63 2.68
CA ASP A 43 -11.44 -3.38 3.55
C ASP A 43 -12.53 -4.13 2.77
N ARG A 44 -12.97 -3.57 1.65
CA ARG A 44 -14.01 -4.16 0.80
C ARG A 44 -13.46 -5.05 -0.31
N ALA A 45 -12.27 -4.75 -0.83
CA ALA A 45 -11.66 -5.52 -1.92
C ALA A 45 -10.75 -6.66 -1.45
N TRP A 46 -10.18 -6.60 -0.24
CA TRP A 46 -9.15 -7.55 0.23
C TRP A 46 -9.77 -8.75 0.96
N LEU A 47 -10.69 -9.44 0.29
CA LEU A 47 -11.53 -10.49 0.88
C LEU A 47 -10.89 -11.90 0.83
N PRO A 48 -11.39 -12.85 1.65
CA PRO A 48 -11.08 -14.26 1.51
C PRO A 48 -11.37 -14.78 0.09
N HIS A 49 -10.61 -15.78 -0.35
CA HIS A 49 -10.65 -16.38 -1.69
C HIS A 49 -10.18 -15.44 -2.83
N TYR A 50 -9.90 -14.17 -2.54
CA TYR A 50 -9.23 -13.25 -3.43
C TYR A 50 -7.80 -12.92 -2.97
N ALA A 51 -7.65 -12.31 -1.79
CA ALA A 51 -6.34 -11.86 -1.29
C ALA A 51 -5.64 -12.96 -0.47
N PHE A 52 -6.42 -13.75 0.26
CA PHE A 52 -5.95 -14.82 1.13
C PHE A 52 -6.97 -15.95 1.27
N SER A 53 -6.55 -17.10 1.78
CA SER A 53 -7.45 -18.16 2.24
C SER A 53 -6.90 -18.76 3.53
N PHE A 54 -7.69 -18.74 4.61
CA PHE A 54 -7.31 -19.46 5.83
C PHE A 54 -7.34 -20.98 5.60
N ALA A 55 -6.49 -21.72 6.30
CA ALA A 55 -6.60 -23.17 6.37
C ALA A 55 -7.82 -23.56 7.24
N ASP A 56 -8.42 -24.72 6.96
CA ASP A 56 -9.57 -25.20 7.73
C ASP A 56 -9.21 -25.45 9.21
N HIS A 57 -7.93 -25.74 9.50
CA HIS A 57 -7.39 -25.92 10.84
C HIS A 57 -6.03 -25.22 10.99
N GLY A 58 -5.84 -24.47 12.10
CA GLY A 58 -4.57 -23.85 12.49
C GLY A 58 -4.44 -22.35 12.19
N LEU A 59 -3.29 -21.77 12.57
CA LEU A 59 -3.00 -20.32 12.47
C LEU A 59 -2.41 -19.89 11.11
N THR A 60 -2.44 -20.75 10.09
CA THR A 60 -1.79 -20.50 8.80
C THR A 60 -2.79 -20.08 7.72
N TRP A 61 -2.33 -19.34 6.73
CA TRP A 61 -3.13 -18.93 5.58
C TRP A 61 -2.33 -18.98 4.28
N LYS A 62 -3.04 -19.22 3.18
CA LYS A 62 -2.53 -19.11 1.81
C LYS A 62 -2.56 -17.65 1.39
N LYS A 63 -1.45 -17.19 0.81
CA LYS A 63 -1.33 -15.87 0.19
C LYS A 63 -1.63 -16.02 -1.30
N LEU A 64 -2.69 -15.37 -1.79
CA LEU A 64 -3.21 -15.62 -3.14
C LEU A 64 -2.66 -14.64 -4.19
N LEU A 65 -2.03 -13.54 -3.77
CA LEU A 65 -1.45 -12.52 -4.64
C LEU A 65 0.09 -12.59 -4.67
N LYS A 66 0.67 -13.79 -4.45
CA LYS A 66 2.12 -14.04 -4.57
C LYS A 66 2.63 -13.72 -5.99
N GLY A 67 3.95 -13.53 -6.10
CA GLY A 67 4.62 -13.19 -7.36
C GLY A 67 4.64 -11.70 -7.69
N ARG A 68 3.76 -10.91 -7.07
CA ARG A 68 3.64 -9.48 -7.31
C ARG A 68 4.52 -8.63 -6.40
N SER A 69 4.74 -7.39 -6.81
CA SER A 69 5.46 -6.39 -6.03
C SER A 69 4.70 -5.07 -5.95
N ALA A 70 5.06 -4.23 -4.99
CA ALA A 70 4.44 -2.93 -4.83
C ALA A 70 5.42 -1.85 -4.36
N ARG A 71 5.15 -0.62 -4.79
CA ARG A 71 5.83 0.61 -4.39
C ARG A 71 4.85 1.50 -3.66
N ILE A 72 5.10 1.74 -2.39
CA ILE A 72 4.33 2.69 -1.60
C ILE A 72 5.07 4.03 -1.58
N VAL A 73 4.40 5.11 -1.95
CA VAL A 73 4.93 6.46 -1.84
C VAL A 73 3.96 7.28 -1.02
N THR A 74 4.44 7.85 0.09
CA THR A 74 3.62 8.71 0.93
C THR A 74 4.34 10.00 1.31
N SER A 75 3.57 11.01 1.66
CA SER A 75 4.06 12.29 2.18
C SER A 75 3.46 12.57 3.57
N ALA A 76 4.26 13.17 4.45
CA ALA A 76 3.84 13.58 5.79
C ALA A 76 4.32 15.00 6.13
N ASN A 77 3.60 15.66 7.02
CA ASN A 77 3.99 16.97 7.55
C ASN A 77 5.17 16.89 8.52
N THR A 78 5.44 15.71 9.07
CA THR A 78 6.57 15.46 9.98
C THR A 78 7.78 14.94 9.20
N TRP A 79 8.99 15.21 9.71
CA TRP A 79 10.21 14.58 9.21
C TRP A 79 10.11 13.05 9.32
N PRO A 80 10.33 12.28 8.23
CA PRO A 80 10.12 10.83 8.24
C PRO A 80 10.87 10.04 9.33
N PRO A 81 12.12 10.37 9.70
CA PRO A 81 12.80 9.68 10.81
C PRO A 81 12.12 9.91 12.16
N VAL A 82 11.65 11.13 12.42
CA VAL A 82 10.92 11.49 13.66
C VAL A 82 9.60 10.74 13.74
N LEU A 83 8.83 10.76 12.63
CA LEU A 83 7.58 10.03 12.53
C LEU A 83 7.77 8.53 12.82
N ARG A 84 8.81 7.92 12.24
CA ARG A 84 9.16 6.52 12.46
C ARG A 84 9.54 6.23 13.91
N LEU A 85 10.29 7.12 14.56
CA LEU A 85 10.72 6.93 15.94
C LEU A 85 9.54 6.99 16.92
N MET A 86 8.64 7.95 16.75
CA MET A 86 7.55 8.18 17.69
C MET A 86 6.36 7.22 17.51
N TYR A 87 6.00 6.91 16.26
CA TYR A 87 4.75 6.21 15.94
C TYR A 87 4.95 4.95 15.09
N GLY A 88 6.20 4.63 14.75
CA GLY A 88 6.51 3.57 13.81
C GLY A 88 6.32 3.99 12.34
N PRO A 89 6.57 3.08 11.39
CA PRO A 89 6.48 3.40 9.97
C PRO A 89 5.04 3.69 9.55
N PRO A 90 4.72 4.85 8.92
CA PRO A 90 3.34 5.20 8.54
C PRO A 90 2.76 4.35 7.40
N THR A 91 3.56 3.42 6.89
CA THR A 91 3.22 2.49 5.81
C THR A 91 3.01 1.09 6.33
N VAL A 92 3.18 0.84 7.63
CA VAL A 92 3.19 -0.52 8.20
C VAL A 92 1.88 -1.27 7.96
N HIS A 93 0.73 -0.58 8.08
CA HIS A 93 -0.58 -1.18 7.84
C HIS A 93 -0.75 -1.61 6.39
N LEU A 94 -0.39 -0.76 5.42
CA LEU A 94 -0.48 -1.11 4.01
C LEU A 94 0.55 -2.18 3.61
N ASP A 95 1.81 -2.01 4.03
CA ASP A 95 2.91 -2.94 3.69
C ASP A 95 2.70 -4.32 4.33
N LEU A 96 2.71 -4.37 5.67
CA LEU A 96 2.71 -5.64 6.40
C LEU A 96 1.32 -6.28 6.47
N CYS A 97 0.31 -5.51 6.87
CA CYS A 97 -1.00 -6.06 7.20
C CYS A 97 -1.88 -6.33 5.98
N LEU A 98 -1.65 -5.64 4.84
CA LEU A 98 -2.46 -5.80 3.63
C LEU A 98 -1.68 -6.46 2.49
N LEU A 99 -0.62 -5.81 2.01
CA LEU A 99 0.10 -6.26 0.81
C LEU A 99 0.88 -7.55 1.07
N ARG A 100 1.78 -7.56 2.06
CA ARG A 100 2.59 -8.75 2.40
C ARG A 100 1.78 -9.87 3.02
N PHE A 101 0.67 -9.54 3.68
CA PHE A 101 -0.31 -10.50 4.15
C PHE A 101 -0.88 -11.30 2.97
N ALA A 102 -1.27 -10.62 1.88
CA ALA A 102 -1.76 -11.24 0.64
C ALA A 102 -0.65 -11.80 -0.29
N GLY A 103 0.62 -11.54 0.01
CA GLY A 103 1.77 -12.11 -0.71
C GLY A 103 2.49 -11.14 -1.65
N ILE A 104 2.09 -9.87 -1.67
CA ILE A 104 2.70 -8.81 -2.47
C ILE A 104 3.90 -8.24 -1.72
N ARG A 105 5.09 -8.23 -2.35
CA ARG A 105 6.30 -7.64 -1.74
C ARG A 105 6.28 -6.13 -1.90
N ALA A 106 6.21 -5.38 -0.81
CA ALA A 106 6.19 -3.92 -0.87
C ALA A 106 7.50 -3.25 -0.43
N ARG A 107 7.77 -2.07 -1.00
CA ARG A 107 8.83 -1.14 -0.62
C ARG A 107 8.27 0.27 -0.49
N SER A 108 8.47 0.92 0.65
CA SER A 108 7.96 2.27 0.90
C SER A 108 9.00 3.38 0.72
N THR A 109 8.54 4.57 0.34
CA THR A 109 9.29 5.82 0.38
C THR A 109 8.39 6.89 1.00
N VAL A 110 8.87 7.52 2.07
CA VAL A 110 8.14 8.57 2.78
C VAL A 110 8.84 9.91 2.59
N PHE A 111 8.10 10.90 2.14
CA PHE A 111 8.54 12.28 1.96
C PHE A 111 8.01 13.16 3.09
N GLY A 112 8.80 14.14 3.54
CA GLY A 112 8.37 15.08 4.56
C GLY A 112 9.47 16.04 4.98
N PRO A 113 9.14 17.13 5.71
CA PRO A 113 7.81 17.74 5.81
C PRO A 113 7.31 18.21 4.44
N SER A 114 6.05 17.91 4.07
CA SER A 114 5.45 18.21 2.75
C SER A 114 4.89 19.62 2.62
N GLU A 115 4.16 20.13 3.61
CA GLU A 115 3.52 21.46 3.55
C GLU A 115 4.52 22.60 3.32
N ARG A 116 5.69 22.51 3.96
CA ARG A 116 6.75 23.52 3.90
C ARG A 116 7.87 23.17 2.92
N ALA A 117 7.62 22.25 1.98
CA ALA A 117 8.62 21.83 1.01
C ALA A 117 8.82 22.91 -0.07
N SER A 118 10.03 23.47 -0.18
CA SER A 118 10.40 24.34 -1.29
C SER A 118 10.36 23.61 -2.63
N ASP A 119 10.26 24.36 -3.73
CA ASP A 119 10.22 23.77 -5.08
C ASP A 119 11.50 22.99 -5.42
N ARG A 120 12.65 23.46 -4.93
CA ARG A 120 13.91 22.71 -5.01
C ARG A 120 13.81 21.33 -4.33
N LYS A 121 13.14 21.25 -3.18
CA LYS A 121 12.92 20.01 -2.44
C LYS A 121 11.94 19.09 -3.17
N LYS A 122 10.81 19.62 -3.64
CA LYS A 122 9.84 18.89 -4.47
C LYS A 122 10.48 18.34 -5.74
N ALA A 123 11.28 19.14 -6.45
CA ALA A 123 12.02 18.69 -7.63
C ALA A 123 13.00 17.54 -7.32
N LYS A 124 13.66 17.56 -6.16
CA LYS A 124 14.51 16.44 -5.70
C LYS A 124 13.68 15.18 -5.45
N TRP A 125 12.48 15.31 -4.88
CA TRP A 125 11.56 14.19 -4.67
C TRP A 125 11.07 13.60 -6.00
N PHE A 126 10.66 14.43 -6.96
CA PHE A 126 10.27 13.96 -8.30
C PHE A 126 11.42 13.26 -9.02
N ARG A 127 12.65 13.78 -8.98
CA ARG A 127 13.83 13.08 -9.52
C ARG A 127 14.04 11.72 -8.86
N ARG A 128 13.81 11.60 -7.55
CA ARG A 128 13.89 10.32 -6.84
C ARG A 128 12.81 9.36 -7.30
N ILE A 129 11.55 9.80 -7.43
CA ILE A 129 10.43 8.98 -7.91
C ILE A 129 10.70 8.52 -9.35
N ALA A 130 11.11 9.42 -10.25
CA ALA A 130 11.44 9.09 -11.63
C ALA A 130 12.59 8.06 -11.75
N ARG A 131 13.57 8.12 -10.84
CA ARG A 131 14.64 7.11 -10.76
C ARG A 131 14.13 5.76 -10.25
N LEU A 132 13.16 5.73 -9.34
CA LEU A 132 12.55 4.49 -8.87
C LEU A 132 11.67 3.87 -9.96
N ALA A 133 10.86 4.69 -10.65
CA ALA A 133 10.01 4.25 -11.76
C ALA A 133 10.82 3.56 -12.86
N ARG A 134 11.94 4.15 -13.29
CA ARG A 134 12.85 3.55 -14.29
C ARG A 134 13.44 2.20 -13.88
N LYS A 135 13.50 1.89 -12.58
CA LYS A 135 14.03 0.61 -12.08
C LYS A 135 12.97 -0.49 -12.02
N GLY A 136 11.69 -0.19 -12.26
CA GLY A 136 10.59 -1.14 -12.05
C GLY A 136 10.53 -1.66 -10.61
N LYS A 137 10.96 -0.85 -9.63
CA LYS A 137 11.09 -1.25 -8.22
C LYS A 137 10.46 -0.26 -7.29
#